data_AF-A0A382NS39-F1
#
_entry.id   AF-A0A382NS39-F1
#
_cell.length_a   1.000
_cell.length_b   1.000
_cell.length_c   1.000
_cell.angle_alpha   90.00
_cell.angle_beta   90.00
_cell.angle_gamma   90.00
#
_symmetry.space_group_name_H-M   'P 1'
#
loop_
_entity.id
_entity.type
_entity.pdbx_description
1 polymer ?
#
loop_
_entity_poly.entity_id
_entity_poly.type
_entity_poly.pdbx_seq_one_letter_code
_entity_poly.pdbx_strand_id
1 'polypeptide(L)'
;MKYRIESDFLGEMKIPSEAYYGIHTQRAIDNFPIAEVAISVYPNIVIAYAMVKLACARANHQLGLLDSGIYQPIVSACERIINGEFHDQFVVEIIQGGAGTSTNMNANEVIANVALEIIGKEKGDYDSISPLDHVNMSQSTNDTYPTALLVGFLKEYDPLLEAIKSLSDAFYAKGNEFTDVIKMGRTQLQDAVPMTLGQEFCAFGDTLLLDIDRLNEMSELFLEINLGATAIGTGVNSHPDYPKLAVEALAELSGLPLVVDPHTIEATSDTSAF
;
A
#
# COMPACT_ATOMS: atom_id res chain seq x y z
N MET A 1 -26.65 1.26 20.25
CA MET A 1 -25.86 0.69 19.15
C MET A 1 -26.10 -0.80 19.11
N LYS A 2 -26.26 -1.38 17.91
CA LYS A 2 -26.34 -2.82 17.71
C LYS A 2 -24.90 -3.35 17.55
N TYR A 3 -24.66 -4.55 18.04
CA TYR A 3 -23.34 -5.18 18.00
C TYR A 3 -23.48 -6.64 17.58
N ARG A 4 -22.45 -7.17 16.91
CA ARG A 4 -22.21 -8.61 16.77
C ARG A 4 -21.08 -9.02 17.71
N ILE A 5 -21.05 -10.30 18.09
CA ILE A 5 -19.96 -10.86 18.89
C ILE A 5 -19.07 -11.65 17.95
N GLU A 6 -17.78 -11.34 17.99
CA GLU A 6 -16.74 -12.12 17.31
C GLU A 6 -15.80 -12.71 18.36
N SER A 7 -15.07 -13.75 17.99
CA SER A 7 -14.10 -14.43 18.86
C SER A 7 -12.79 -14.67 18.13
N ASP A 8 -11.69 -14.45 18.82
CA ASP A 8 -10.34 -14.84 18.41
C ASP A 8 -9.63 -15.61 19.54
N PHE A 9 -8.32 -15.82 19.40
CA PHE A 9 -7.52 -16.51 20.41
C PHE A 9 -7.53 -15.81 21.80
N LEU A 10 -7.75 -14.50 21.85
CA LEU A 10 -7.78 -13.73 23.09
C LEU A 10 -9.18 -13.68 23.74
N GLY A 11 -10.19 -14.25 23.06
CA GLY A 11 -11.56 -14.37 23.55
C GLY A 11 -12.56 -13.57 22.71
N GLU A 12 -13.71 -13.26 23.30
CA GLU A 12 -14.82 -12.58 22.62
C GLU A 12 -14.73 -11.05 22.72
N MET A 13 -15.25 -10.36 21.70
CA MET A 13 -15.38 -8.91 21.68
C MET A 13 -16.65 -8.47 20.93
N LYS A 14 -17.19 -7.31 21.32
CA LYS A 14 -18.33 -6.69 20.62
C LYS A 14 -17.83 -5.83 19.48
N ILE A 15 -18.35 -6.08 18.29
CA ILE A 15 -18.05 -5.32 17.07
C ILE A 15 -19.32 -4.58 16.64
N PRO A 16 -19.27 -3.28 16.26
CA PRO A 16 -20.44 -2.59 15.73
C PRO A 16 -21.08 -3.36 14.58
N SER A 17 -22.41 -3.50 14.55
CA SER A 17 -23.08 -4.35 13.54
C SER A 17 -22.85 -3.87 12.10
N GLU A 18 -22.69 -2.57 11.92
CA GLU A 18 -22.45 -1.89 10.66
C GLU A 18 -20.99 -1.94 10.18
N ALA A 19 -20.04 -2.24 11.06
CA ALA A 19 -18.62 -2.29 10.70
C ALA A 19 -18.30 -3.51 9.82
N TYR A 20 -17.53 -3.31 8.76
CA TYR A 20 -16.99 -4.40 7.94
C TYR A 20 -15.69 -4.97 8.49
N TYR A 21 -14.96 -4.22 9.31
CA TYR A 21 -13.82 -4.76 10.04
C TYR A 21 -14.28 -5.70 11.17
N GLY A 22 -13.38 -6.55 11.67
CA GLY A 22 -13.67 -7.58 12.68
C GLY A 22 -12.91 -7.38 13.99
N ILE A 23 -12.80 -8.47 14.75
CA ILE A 23 -12.22 -8.46 16.10
C ILE A 23 -10.75 -8.04 16.15
N HIS A 24 -9.90 -8.45 15.20
CA HIS A 24 -8.49 -8.09 15.24
C HIS A 24 -8.32 -6.59 15.02
N THR A 25 -9.12 -6.02 14.11
CA THR A 25 -9.16 -4.57 13.90
C THR A 25 -9.64 -3.83 15.14
N GLN A 26 -10.74 -4.29 15.76
CA GLN A 26 -11.24 -3.63 16.97
C GLN A 26 -10.21 -3.67 18.11
N ARG A 27 -9.49 -4.78 18.27
CA ARG A 27 -8.38 -4.85 19.23
C ARG A 27 -7.26 -3.89 18.89
N ALA A 28 -6.93 -3.70 17.61
CA ALA A 28 -5.92 -2.74 17.20
C ALA A 28 -6.32 -1.29 17.53
N ILE A 29 -7.59 -0.93 17.31
CA ILE A 29 -8.14 0.38 17.72
C ILE A 29 -7.97 0.56 19.23
N ASP A 30 -8.34 -0.44 20.03
CA ASP A 30 -8.26 -0.36 21.49
C ASP A 30 -6.80 -0.32 22.00
N ASN A 31 -5.88 -1.00 21.32
CA ASN A 31 -4.48 -1.14 21.74
C ASN A 31 -3.58 0.03 21.30
N PHE A 32 -3.90 0.71 20.19
CA PHE A 32 -3.03 1.72 19.59
C PHE A 32 -3.72 3.07 19.33
N PRO A 33 -4.30 3.75 20.34
CA PRO A 33 -4.82 5.11 20.19
C PRO A 33 -3.68 6.14 20.29
N ILE A 34 -2.84 6.26 19.25
CA ILE A 34 -1.59 7.03 19.30
C ILE A 34 -1.60 8.21 18.32
N ALA A 35 -1.76 7.94 17.03
CA ALA A 35 -1.67 8.93 15.96
C ALA A 35 -2.98 9.67 15.73
N GLU A 36 -4.12 9.07 16.10
CA GLU A 36 -5.47 9.55 15.76
C GLU A 36 -5.69 9.74 14.23
N VAL A 37 -4.86 9.07 13.43
CA VAL A 37 -4.89 9.10 11.96
C VAL A 37 -4.97 7.66 11.46
N ALA A 38 -6.12 7.30 10.88
CA ALA A 38 -6.35 6.00 10.28
C ALA A 38 -5.61 5.87 8.94
N ILE A 39 -5.26 4.64 8.57
CA ILE A 39 -4.59 4.36 7.30
C ILE A 39 -5.41 4.77 6.06
N SER A 40 -6.73 4.88 6.20
CA SER A 40 -7.66 5.33 5.16
C SER A 40 -7.40 6.74 4.63
N VAL A 41 -6.62 7.58 5.32
CA VAL A 41 -6.17 8.87 4.77
C VAL A 41 -5.20 8.71 3.59
N TYR A 42 -4.62 7.52 3.42
CA TYR A 42 -3.75 7.14 2.30
C TYR A 42 -4.51 6.13 1.40
N PRO A 43 -5.43 6.59 0.54
CA PRO A 43 -6.30 5.70 -0.24
C PRO A 43 -5.51 4.77 -1.17
N ASN A 44 -4.36 5.20 -1.69
CA ASN A 44 -3.51 4.35 -2.52
C ASN A 44 -2.92 3.15 -1.77
N ILE A 45 -2.71 3.23 -0.45
CA ILE A 45 -2.29 2.08 0.37
C ILE A 45 -3.46 1.10 0.54
N VAL A 46 -4.68 1.61 0.75
CA VAL A 46 -5.90 0.76 0.84
C VAL A 46 -6.15 0.04 -0.48
N ILE A 47 -6.06 0.76 -1.61
CA ILE A 47 -6.18 0.21 -2.96
C ILE A 47 -5.09 -0.83 -3.20
N ALA A 48 -3.84 -0.53 -2.87
CA ALA A 48 -2.73 -1.47 -3.02
C ALA A 48 -2.95 -2.76 -2.21
N TYR A 49 -3.45 -2.65 -0.98
CA TYR A 49 -3.79 -3.82 -0.17
C TYR A 49 -4.87 -4.68 -0.83
N ALA A 50 -5.93 -4.07 -1.36
CA ALA A 50 -6.97 -4.80 -2.06
C ALA A 50 -6.45 -5.46 -3.36
N MET A 51 -5.54 -4.80 -4.08
CA MET A 51 -4.84 -5.39 -5.25
C MET A 51 -4.00 -6.61 -4.84
N VAL A 52 -3.22 -6.50 -3.75
CA VAL A 52 -2.42 -7.61 -3.20
C VAL A 52 -3.33 -8.80 -2.85
N LYS A 53 -4.42 -8.56 -2.12
CA LYS A 53 -5.36 -9.63 -1.74
C LYS A 53 -6.03 -10.28 -2.94
N LEU A 54 -6.41 -9.49 -3.94
CA LEU A 54 -6.95 -9.99 -5.20
C LEU A 54 -5.94 -10.84 -5.98
N ALA A 55 -4.68 -10.39 -6.07
CA ALA A 55 -3.61 -11.12 -6.73
C ALA A 55 -3.33 -12.47 -6.05
N CYS A 56 -3.29 -12.49 -4.71
CA CYS A 56 -3.12 -13.71 -3.91
C CYS A 56 -4.30 -14.67 -4.12
N ALA A 57 -5.55 -14.17 -4.12
CA ALA A 57 -6.73 -14.98 -4.37
C ALA A 57 -6.74 -15.57 -5.79
N ARG A 58 -6.31 -14.80 -6.81
CA ARG A 58 -6.13 -15.26 -8.20
C ARG A 58 -5.13 -16.41 -8.28
N ALA A 59 -3.95 -16.24 -7.65
CA ALA A 59 -2.91 -17.27 -7.61
C ALA A 59 -3.40 -18.56 -6.93
N ASN A 60 -4.02 -18.45 -5.75
CA ASN A 60 -4.57 -19.60 -5.04
C ASN A 60 -5.68 -20.30 -5.83
N HIS A 61 -6.54 -19.56 -6.53
CA HIS A 61 -7.57 -20.14 -7.38
C HIS A 61 -6.96 -20.88 -8.59
N GLN A 62 -5.98 -20.28 -9.26
CA GLN A 62 -5.29 -20.90 -10.40
C GLN A 62 -4.56 -22.20 -10.01
N LEU A 63 -4.08 -22.27 -8.78
CA LEU A 63 -3.45 -23.47 -8.21
C LEU A 63 -4.46 -24.50 -7.68
N GLY A 64 -5.76 -24.21 -7.75
CA GLY A 64 -6.82 -25.08 -7.24
C GLY A 64 -6.89 -25.16 -5.71
N LEU A 65 -6.29 -24.22 -4.99
CA LEU A 65 -6.30 -24.13 -3.52
C LEU A 65 -7.52 -23.38 -2.99
N LEU A 66 -8.06 -22.45 -3.80
CA LEU A 66 -9.24 -21.65 -3.45
C LEU A 66 -10.40 -21.96 -4.39
N ASP A 67 -11.48 -22.51 -3.86
CA ASP A 67 -12.66 -22.88 -4.64
C ASP A 67 -13.37 -21.66 -5.25
N SER A 68 -13.97 -21.83 -6.44
CA SER A 68 -14.67 -20.74 -7.15
C SER A 68 -15.77 -20.08 -6.32
N GLY A 69 -16.45 -20.84 -5.46
CA GLY A 69 -17.53 -20.32 -4.61
C GLY A 69 -17.06 -19.33 -3.54
N ILE A 70 -15.78 -19.37 -3.16
CA ILE A 70 -15.15 -18.45 -2.21
C ILE A 70 -14.35 -17.38 -2.96
N TYR A 71 -13.64 -17.79 -4.02
CA TYR A 71 -12.84 -16.90 -4.85
C TYR A 71 -13.66 -15.77 -5.47
N GLN A 72 -14.81 -16.06 -6.09
CA GLN A 72 -15.59 -15.04 -6.82
C GLN A 72 -16.10 -13.90 -5.90
N PRO A 73 -16.67 -14.19 -4.71
CA PRO A 73 -17.02 -13.14 -3.75
C PRO A 73 -15.82 -12.30 -3.28
N ILE A 74 -14.65 -12.91 -3.06
CA ILE A 74 -13.42 -12.18 -2.69
C ILE A 74 -12.98 -11.25 -3.83
N VAL A 75 -13.04 -11.72 -5.08
CA VAL A 75 -12.74 -10.88 -6.26
C VAL A 75 -13.63 -9.64 -6.27
N SER A 76 -14.95 -9.83 -6.20
CA SER A 76 -15.89 -8.72 -6.21
C SER A 76 -15.72 -7.78 -5.01
N ALA A 77 -15.37 -8.30 -3.83
CA ALA A 77 -15.07 -7.47 -2.67
C ALA A 77 -13.83 -6.59 -2.89
N CYS A 78 -12.72 -7.17 -3.37
CA CYS A 78 -11.50 -6.43 -3.67
C CYS A 78 -11.73 -5.38 -4.77
N GLU A 79 -12.46 -5.70 -5.83
CA GLU A 79 -12.77 -4.75 -6.91
C GLU A 79 -13.54 -3.53 -6.39
N ARG A 80 -14.51 -3.71 -5.49
CA ARG A 80 -15.23 -2.59 -4.86
C ARG A 80 -14.29 -1.69 -4.05
N ILE A 81 -13.37 -2.28 -3.28
CA ILE A 81 -12.39 -1.52 -2.49
C ILE A 81 -11.40 -0.77 -3.39
N ILE A 82 -10.93 -1.41 -4.46
CA ILE A 82 -10.07 -0.78 -5.48
C ILE A 82 -10.79 0.43 -6.11
N ASN A 83 -12.10 0.33 -6.31
CA ASN A 83 -12.94 1.41 -6.85
C ASN A 83 -13.34 2.49 -5.83
N GLY A 84 -12.78 2.47 -4.61
CA GLY A 84 -12.98 3.52 -3.60
C GLY A 84 -14.09 3.24 -2.58
N GLU A 85 -14.78 2.10 -2.67
CA GLU A 85 -15.78 1.74 -1.66
C GLU A 85 -15.12 1.21 -0.38
N PHE A 86 -15.77 1.41 0.78
CA PHE A 86 -15.35 0.89 2.08
C PHE A 86 -14.00 1.40 2.62
N HIS A 87 -13.40 2.44 2.04
CA HIS A 87 -12.14 3.00 2.55
C HIS A 87 -12.28 3.48 4.00
N ASP A 88 -13.46 3.94 4.40
CA ASP A 88 -13.80 4.31 5.78
C ASP A 88 -13.78 3.14 6.77
N GLN A 89 -13.72 1.89 6.28
CA GLN A 89 -13.62 0.68 7.10
C GLN A 89 -12.16 0.27 7.38
N PHE A 90 -11.19 0.98 6.81
CA PHE A 90 -9.77 0.85 7.11
C PHE A 90 -9.39 1.84 8.22
N VAL A 91 -9.65 1.41 9.45
CA VAL A 91 -9.70 2.27 10.64
C VAL A 91 -8.47 2.14 11.54
N VAL A 92 -7.58 1.18 11.26
CA VAL A 92 -6.34 1.02 12.02
C VAL A 92 -5.46 2.25 11.83
N GLU A 93 -4.88 2.73 12.92
CA GLU A 93 -3.98 3.88 12.92
C GLU A 93 -2.64 3.59 12.22
N ILE A 94 -2.04 4.64 11.65
CA ILE A 94 -0.76 4.55 10.94
C ILE A 94 0.41 4.23 11.89
N ILE A 95 0.31 4.63 13.16
CA ILE A 95 1.27 4.24 14.20
C ILE A 95 0.64 3.08 14.99
N GLN A 96 1.00 1.86 14.63
CA GLN A 96 0.51 0.63 15.23
C GLN A 96 1.66 -0.28 15.66
N GLY A 97 1.43 -1.10 16.69
CA GLY A 97 2.30 -2.23 16.99
C GLY A 97 2.07 -3.41 16.05
N GLY A 98 2.96 -4.41 16.12
CA GLY A 98 2.76 -5.69 15.43
C GLY A 98 3.17 -5.72 13.95
N ALA A 99 4.07 -4.84 13.52
CA ALA A 99 4.70 -4.86 12.19
C ALA A 99 3.70 -4.82 11.00
N GLY A 100 2.59 -4.09 11.15
CA GLY A 100 1.55 -3.99 10.11
C GLY A 100 0.48 -5.08 10.17
N THR A 101 0.55 -5.99 11.16
CA THR A 101 -0.42 -7.12 11.27
C THR A 101 -1.84 -6.62 11.47
N SER A 102 -2.02 -5.51 12.19
CA SER A 102 -3.34 -4.93 12.39
C SER A 102 -3.93 -4.43 11.07
N THR A 103 -3.14 -3.76 10.23
CA THR A 103 -3.56 -3.37 8.87
C THR A 103 -3.87 -4.59 8.00
N ASN A 104 -3.01 -5.61 8.00
CA ASN A 104 -3.24 -6.84 7.23
C ASN A 104 -4.57 -7.50 7.62
N MET A 105 -4.81 -7.65 8.92
CA MET A 105 -6.05 -8.21 9.43
C MET A 105 -7.26 -7.31 9.17
N ASN A 106 -7.10 -5.99 9.20
CA ASN A 106 -8.17 -5.08 8.81
C ASN A 106 -8.58 -5.28 7.35
N ALA A 107 -7.63 -5.42 6.43
CA ALA A 107 -7.94 -5.75 5.04
C ALA A 107 -8.63 -7.12 4.93
N ASN A 108 -8.10 -8.14 5.60
CA ASN A 108 -8.67 -9.49 5.59
C ASN A 108 -10.12 -9.52 6.08
N GLU A 109 -10.41 -8.87 7.20
CA GLU A 109 -11.74 -8.83 7.82
C GLU A 109 -12.73 -8.03 6.97
N VAL A 110 -12.33 -6.86 6.46
CA VAL A 110 -13.18 -6.04 5.58
C VAL A 110 -13.52 -6.81 4.30
N ILE A 111 -12.53 -7.38 3.63
CA ILE A 111 -12.75 -8.15 2.40
C ILE A 111 -13.65 -9.36 2.67
N ALA A 112 -13.42 -10.11 3.75
CA ALA A 112 -14.26 -11.25 4.10
C ALA A 112 -15.72 -10.83 4.33
N ASN A 113 -15.96 -9.75 5.09
CA ASN A 113 -17.31 -9.29 5.36
C ASN A 113 -18.02 -8.68 4.15
N VAL A 114 -17.30 -8.00 3.26
CA VAL A 114 -17.87 -7.55 1.98
C VAL A 114 -18.22 -8.75 1.10
N ALA A 115 -17.35 -9.77 1.05
CA ALA A 115 -17.59 -11.00 0.31
C ALA A 115 -18.80 -11.78 0.85
N LEU A 116 -18.96 -11.85 2.18
CA LEU A 116 -20.13 -12.46 2.84
C LEU A 116 -21.42 -11.73 2.46
N GLU A 117 -21.42 -10.40 2.47
CA GLU A 117 -22.58 -9.60 2.08
C GLU A 117 -22.99 -9.86 0.62
N ILE A 118 -22.02 -9.98 -0.29
CA ILE A 118 -22.26 -10.27 -1.71
C ILE A 118 -23.01 -11.60 -1.91
N ILE A 119 -22.75 -12.60 -1.06
CA ILE A 119 -23.43 -13.90 -1.09
C ILE A 119 -24.64 -13.99 -0.16
N GLY A 120 -25.08 -12.87 0.42
CA GLY A 120 -26.26 -12.79 1.28
C GLY A 120 -26.07 -13.42 2.66
N LYS A 121 -24.82 -13.54 3.13
CA LYS A 121 -24.50 -13.95 4.50
C LYS A 121 -24.32 -12.74 5.41
N GLU A 122 -24.48 -12.97 6.71
CA GLU A 122 -24.27 -11.95 7.73
C GLU A 122 -22.77 -11.68 7.95
N LYS A 123 -22.43 -10.45 8.33
CA LYS A 123 -21.06 -10.10 8.74
C LYS A 123 -20.64 -10.94 9.94
N GLY A 124 -19.44 -11.52 9.90
CA GLY A 124 -18.92 -12.43 10.92
C GLY A 124 -19.24 -13.91 10.71
N ASP A 125 -19.94 -14.31 9.62
CA ASP A 125 -20.10 -15.72 9.21
C ASP A 125 -18.79 -16.25 8.59
N TYR A 126 -17.73 -16.29 9.41
CA TYR A 126 -16.38 -16.68 8.96
C TYR A 126 -16.23 -18.19 8.70
N ASP A 127 -17.20 -19.01 9.10
CA ASP A 127 -17.32 -20.40 8.66
C ASP A 127 -17.55 -20.49 7.14
N SER A 128 -18.21 -19.48 6.56
CA SER A 128 -18.44 -19.40 5.12
C SER A 128 -17.26 -18.76 4.39
N ILE A 129 -16.76 -17.61 4.87
CA ILE A 129 -15.57 -16.93 4.32
C ILE A 129 -14.65 -16.47 5.45
N SER A 130 -13.57 -17.22 5.68
CA SER A 130 -12.58 -16.93 6.73
C SER A 130 -11.60 -15.83 6.30
N PRO A 131 -11.39 -14.78 7.12
CA PRO A 131 -10.35 -13.79 6.91
C PRO A 131 -8.94 -14.41 6.86
N LEU A 132 -8.72 -15.50 7.60
CA LEU A 132 -7.42 -16.17 7.70
C LEU A 132 -7.28 -17.26 6.63
N ASP A 133 -8.23 -18.19 6.58
CA ASP A 133 -8.09 -19.40 5.76
C ASP A 133 -8.38 -19.16 4.29
N HIS A 134 -9.14 -18.11 3.95
CA HIS A 134 -9.49 -17.79 2.57
C HIS A 134 -8.84 -16.49 2.09
N VAL A 135 -9.07 -15.37 2.78
CA VAL A 135 -8.55 -14.06 2.33
C VAL A 135 -7.03 -13.97 2.52
N ASN A 136 -6.50 -14.52 3.61
CA ASN A 136 -5.06 -14.56 3.91
C ASN A 136 -4.38 -15.89 3.54
N MET A 137 -5.01 -16.73 2.70
CA MET A 137 -4.44 -18.02 2.26
C MET A 137 -3.08 -17.81 1.59
N SER A 138 -2.08 -18.61 2.00
CA SER A 138 -0.70 -18.58 1.49
C SER A 138 0.07 -17.27 1.69
N GLN A 139 -0.39 -16.43 2.63
CA GLN A 139 0.18 -15.12 2.90
C GLN A 139 0.65 -14.98 4.34
N SER A 140 1.51 -14.01 4.59
CA SER A 140 1.79 -13.46 5.91
C SER A 140 1.57 -11.94 5.89
N THR A 141 1.50 -11.30 7.05
CA THR A 141 1.70 -9.85 7.11
C THR A 141 3.06 -9.47 6.51
N ASN A 142 4.08 -10.29 6.75
CA ASN A 142 5.49 -9.97 6.47
C ASN A 142 5.84 -9.96 4.97
N ASP A 143 4.94 -10.43 4.11
CA ASP A 143 5.07 -10.29 2.66
C ASP A 143 3.96 -9.42 2.05
N THR A 144 2.74 -9.45 2.59
CA THR A 144 1.64 -8.61 2.08
C THR A 144 1.72 -7.14 2.48
N TYR A 145 2.11 -6.83 3.72
CA TYR A 145 2.22 -5.45 4.21
C TYR A 145 3.33 -4.65 3.49
N PRO A 146 4.60 -5.12 3.42
CA PRO A 146 5.62 -4.38 2.67
C PRO A 146 5.25 -4.26 1.18
N THR A 147 4.72 -5.32 0.56
CA THR A 147 4.25 -5.26 -0.83
C THR A 147 3.19 -4.17 -1.05
N ALA A 148 2.17 -4.11 -0.18
CA ALA A 148 1.12 -3.10 -0.29
C ALA A 148 1.64 -1.67 -0.07
N LEU A 149 2.62 -1.47 0.81
CA LEU A 149 3.27 -0.17 1.00
C LEU A 149 4.04 0.26 -0.26
N LEU A 150 4.88 -0.61 -0.81
CA LEU A 150 5.67 -0.34 -2.00
C LEU A 150 4.78 0.00 -3.21
N VAL A 151 3.73 -0.81 -3.44
CA VAL A 151 2.74 -0.54 -4.50
C VAL A 151 2.00 0.79 -4.22
N GLY A 152 1.62 1.06 -2.97
CA GLY A 152 0.98 2.31 -2.59
C GLY A 152 1.86 3.53 -2.86
N PHE A 153 3.15 3.46 -2.52
CA PHE A 153 4.13 4.53 -2.77
C PHE A 153 4.38 4.75 -4.26
N LEU A 154 4.51 3.68 -5.04
CA LEU A 154 4.63 3.76 -6.49
C LEU A 154 3.41 4.39 -7.15
N LYS A 155 2.21 4.29 -6.55
CA LYS A 155 1.01 4.99 -7.05
C LYS A 155 0.96 6.48 -6.72
N GLU A 156 1.64 6.92 -5.67
CA GLU A 156 1.82 8.34 -5.32
C GLU A 156 3.02 8.98 -6.05
N TYR A 157 3.81 8.16 -6.74
CA TYR A 157 5.05 8.56 -7.38
C TYR A 157 4.84 9.54 -8.54
N ASP A 158 3.97 9.21 -9.50
CA ASP A 158 3.68 10.08 -10.65
C ASP A 158 3.13 11.46 -10.21
N PRO A 159 2.14 11.56 -9.28
CA PRO A 159 1.70 12.84 -8.73
C PRO A 159 2.84 13.68 -8.13
N LEU A 160 3.79 13.06 -7.43
CA LEU A 160 4.94 13.76 -6.85
C LEU A 160 5.84 14.33 -7.96
N LEU A 161 6.16 13.54 -8.99
CA LEU A 161 6.98 13.98 -10.11
C LEU A 161 6.31 15.12 -10.89
N GLU A 162 5.00 15.03 -11.12
CA GLU A 162 4.22 16.10 -11.76
C GLU A 162 4.26 17.39 -10.94
N ALA A 163 4.14 17.30 -9.60
CA ALA A 163 4.22 18.46 -8.72
C ALA A 163 5.61 19.12 -8.75
N ILE A 164 6.68 18.32 -8.68
CA ILE A 164 8.07 18.83 -8.76
C ILE A 164 8.31 19.48 -10.12
N LYS A 165 7.84 18.85 -11.20
CA LYS A 165 7.97 19.40 -12.56
C LYS A 165 7.20 20.69 -12.73
N SER A 166 5.97 20.75 -12.24
CA SER A 166 5.16 21.99 -12.26
C SER A 166 5.85 23.12 -11.50
N LEU A 167 6.53 22.82 -10.39
CA LEU A 167 7.30 23.82 -9.64
C LEU A 167 8.55 24.27 -10.41
N SER A 168 9.27 23.34 -11.04
CA SER A 168 10.41 23.65 -11.91
C SER A 168 10.00 24.55 -13.08
N ASP A 169 8.91 24.21 -13.78
CA ASP A 169 8.37 25.02 -14.88
C ASP A 169 7.99 26.44 -14.42
N ALA A 170 7.44 26.58 -13.21
CA ALA A 170 7.15 27.89 -12.64
C ALA A 170 8.42 28.70 -12.34
N PHE A 171 9.50 28.06 -11.88
CA PHE A 171 10.80 28.70 -11.71
C PHE A 171 11.40 29.15 -13.04
N TYR A 172 11.35 28.33 -14.10
CA TYR A 172 11.79 28.75 -15.44
C TYR A 172 10.96 29.89 -16.00
N ALA A 173 9.64 29.86 -15.85
CA ALA A 173 8.76 30.94 -16.30
C ALA A 173 9.15 32.27 -15.64
N LYS A 174 9.37 32.26 -14.32
CA LYS A 174 9.86 33.46 -13.60
C LYS A 174 11.30 33.81 -13.94
N GLY A 175 12.17 32.83 -14.16
CA GLY A 175 13.53 33.05 -14.61
C GLY A 175 13.58 33.82 -15.93
N ASN A 176 12.73 33.45 -16.88
CA ASN A 176 12.59 34.14 -18.17
C ASN A 176 12.10 35.59 -18.00
N GLU A 177 11.09 35.83 -17.14
CA GLU A 177 10.63 37.20 -16.80
C GLU A 177 11.75 38.05 -16.16
N PHE A 178 12.71 37.43 -15.48
CA PHE A 178 13.80 38.09 -14.75
C PHE A 178 15.14 38.13 -15.49
N THR A 179 15.16 37.79 -16.78
CA THR A 179 16.37 37.69 -17.60
C THR A 179 17.21 38.99 -17.56
N ASP A 180 16.55 40.15 -17.59
CA ASP A 180 17.23 41.45 -17.64
C ASP A 180 17.50 42.08 -16.26
N VAL A 181 17.10 41.41 -15.16
CA VAL A 181 17.26 41.94 -13.80
C VAL A 181 18.64 41.59 -13.26
N ILE A 182 19.60 42.49 -13.40
CA ILE A 182 20.96 42.31 -12.86
C ILE A 182 20.95 42.44 -11.32
N LYS A 183 21.58 41.48 -10.64
CA LYS A 183 21.76 41.46 -9.18
C LYS A 183 23.21 41.12 -8.80
N MET A 184 23.55 41.40 -7.54
CA MET A 184 24.80 40.93 -6.93
C MET A 184 24.64 39.47 -6.49
N GLY A 185 25.45 38.57 -7.03
CA GLY A 185 25.58 37.21 -6.51
C GLY A 185 26.27 37.20 -5.14
N ARG A 186 25.99 36.19 -4.32
CA ARG A 186 26.61 36.06 -2.99
C ARG A 186 27.16 34.67 -2.75
N THR A 187 28.37 34.60 -2.23
CA THR A 187 28.98 33.37 -1.72
C THR A 187 29.37 33.61 -0.27
N GLN A 188 29.08 32.64 0.62
CA GLN A 188 29.21 32.83 2.08
C GLN A 188 28.50 34.10 2.60
N LEU A 189 27.38 34.48 1.97
CA LEU A 189 26.62 35.72 2.23
C LEU A 189 27.39 37.03 1.98
N GLN A 190 28.59 36.98 1.39
CA GLN A 190 29.37 38.14 0.99
C GLN A 190 29.13 38.46 -0.49
N ASP A 191 29.28 39.73 -0.87
CA ASP A 191 29.16 40.18 -2.26
C ASP A 191 30.24 39.50 -3.12
N ALA A 192 29.83 38.95 -4.26
CA ALA A 192 30.70 38.24 -5.19
C ALA A 192 30.79 38.96 -6.54
N VAL A 193 30.15 38.40 -7.58
CA VAL A 193 30.13 38.97 -8.93
C VAL A 193 28.68 39.10 -9.44
N PRO A 194 28.41 39.98 -10.42
CA PRO A 194 27.07 40.14 -10.97
C PRO A 194 26.53 38.87 -11.65
N MET A 195 25.22 38.69 -11.58
CA MET A 195 24.43 37.69 -12.31
C MET A 195 23.05 38.29 -12.59
N THR A 196 22.21 37.60 -13.37
CA THR A 196 20.79 37.98 -13.49
C THR A 196 19.96 37.20 -12.48
N LEU A 197 18.87 37.80 -12.00
CA LEU A 197 17.88 37.10 -11.19
C LEU A 197 17.26 35.94 -11.99
N GLY A 198 17.17 36.09 -13.31
CA GLY A 198 16.78 35.00 -14.21
C GLY A 198 17.69 33.78 -14.12
N GLN A 199 19.02 33.97 -14.14
CA GLN A 199 19.99 32.87 -13.97
C GLN A 199 19.79 32.13 -12.65
N GLU A 200 19.52 32.85 -11.56
CA GLU A 200 19.29 32.24 -10.24
C GLU A 200 17.98 31.44 -10.19
N PHE A 201 16.90 31.97 -10.76
CA PHE A 201 15.61 31.30 -10.79
C PHE A 201 15.61 30.06 -11.69
N CYS A 202 16.22 30.12 -12.87
CA CYS A 202 16.40 28.94 -13.71
C CYS A 202 17.22 27.85 -12.99
N ALA A 203 18.26 28.23 -12.24
CA ALA A 203 19.06 27.27 -11.47
C ALA A 203 18.26 26.55 -10.37
N PHE A 204 17.26 27.20 -9.77
CA PHE A 204 16.32 26.52 -8.87
C PHE A 204 15.49 25.46 -9.61
N GLY A 205 15.02 25.78 -10.82
CA GLY A 205 14.32 24.84 -11.69
C GLY A 205 15.21 23.65 -12.09
N ASP A 206 16.47 23.91 -12.47
CA ASP A 206 17.45 22.88 -12.83
C ASP A 206 17.68 21.89 -11.67
N THR A 207 17.79 22.39 -10.44
CA THR A 207 17.99 21.54 -9.24
C THR A 207 16.83 20.58 -9.05
N LEU A 208 15.59 21.05 -9.20
CA LEU A 208 14.40 20.20 -9.08
C LEU A 208 14.35 19.11 -10.15
N LEU A 209 14.81 19.39 -11.38
CA LEU A 209 14.86 18.37 -12.43
C LEU A 209 15.91 17.29 -12.13
N LEU A 210 17.06 17.67 -11.55
CA LEU A 210 18.06 16.71 -11.11
C LEU A 210 17.56 15.81 -9.96
N ASP A 211 16.71 16.35 -9.09
CA ASP A 211 16.07 15.56 -8.02
C ASP A 211 15.08 14.53 -8.60
N ILE A 212 14.38 14.84 -9.70
CA ILE A 212 13.53 13.87 -10.41
C ILE A 212 14.36 12.66 -10.90
N ASP A 213 15.54 12.88 -11.45
CA ASP A 213 16.41 11.78 -11.90
C ASP A 213 16.76 10.83 -10.73
N ARG A 214 17.04 11.38 -9.54
CA ARG A 214 17.32 10.58 -8.34
C ARG A 214 16.11 9.82 -7.83
N LEU A 215 14.95 10.46 -7.85
CA LEU A 215 13.69 9.81 -7.50
C LEU A 215 13.39 8.65 -8.45
N ASN A 216 13.71 8.76 -9.75
CA ASN A 216 13.50 7.69 -10.72
C ASN A 216 14.37 6.48 -10.38
N GLU A 217 15.66 6.69 -10.16
CA GLU A 217 16.59 5.64 -9.75
C GLU A 217 16.12 4.92 -8.46
N MET A 218 15.65 5.68 -7.46
CA MET A 218 15.17 5.10 -6.19
C MET A 218 13.86 4.32 -6.37
N SER A 219 12.95 4.78 -7.23
CA SER A 219 11.67 4.11 -7.45
C SER A 219 11.81 2.70 -8.04
N GLU A 220 12.90 2.42 -8.77
CA GLU A 220 13.18 1.09 -9.32
C GLU A 220 13.37 0.05 -8.22
N LEU A 221 13.89 0.45 -7.05
CA LEU A 221 14.08 -0.44 -5.89
C LEU A 221 12.75 -0.95 -5.31
N PHE A 222 11.63 -0.27 -5.58
CA PHE A 222 10.30 -0.68 -5.11
C PHE A 222 9.62 -1.72 -6.01
N LEU A 223 10.23 -2.05 -7.15
CA LEU A 223 9.67 -3.02 -8.11
C LEU A 223 9.98 -4.47 -7.74
N GLU A 224 11.01 -4.70 -6.92
CA GLU A 224 11.34 -6.02 -6.39
C GLU A 224 10.58 -6.23 -5.07
N ILE A 225 9.72 -7.24 -5.02
CA ILE A 225 8.83 -7.48 -3.88
C ILE A 225 8.94 -8.91 -3.37
N ASN A 226 8.71 -9.09 -2.07
CA ASN A 226 8.81 -10.39 -1.41
C ASN A 226 7.48 -11.16 -1.35
N LEU A 227 6.45 -10.82 -2.14
CA LEU A 227 5.14 -11.48 -2.07
C LEU A 227 5.26 -13.00 -2.30
N GLY A 228 4.82 -13.80 -1.33
CA GLY A 228 5.02 -15.25 -1.30
C GLY A 228 6.20 -15.72 -0.44
N ALA A 229 6.96 -14.80 0.17
CA ALA A 229 7.95 -15.06 1.21
C ALA A 229 7.36 -15.68 2.48
N THR A 230 6.06 -15.43 2.71
CA THR A 230 5.31 -15.79 3.92
C THR A 230 5.96 -15.25 5.20
N ALA A 231 6.14 -16.07 6.23
CA ALA A 231 6.46 -15.59 7.57
C ALA A 231 7.87 -14.99 7.69
N ILE A 232 8.87 -15.62 7.08
CA ILE A 232 10.30 -15.29 7.27
C ILE A 232 11.11 -15.42 5.97
N GLY A 233 10.46 -15.38 4.81
CA GLY A 233 11.13 -15.51 3.50
C GLY A 233 11.33 -16.92 2.98
N THR A 234 10.98 -17.96 3.75
CA THR A 234 11.17 -19.35 3.31
C THR A 234 10.08 -19.85 2.37
N GLY A 235 8.97 -19.11 2.22
CA GLY A 235 7.81 -19.53 1.45
C GLY A 235 7.01 -20.66 2.12
N VAL A 236 7.24 -20.96 3.40
CA VAL A 236 6.51 -22.01 4.13
C VAL A 236 5.00 -21.75 4.08
N ASN A 237 4.20 -22.81 3.90
CA ASN A 237 2.74 -22.77 3.71
C ASN A 237 2.26 -22.08 2.42
N SER A 238 3.14 -21.87 1.44
CA SER A 238 2.77 -21.50 0.07
C SER A 238 3.14 -22.60 -0.92
N HIS A 239 2.41 -22.67 -2.03
CA HIS A 239 2.76 -23.58 -3.13
C HIS A 239 4.02 -23.07 -3.86
N PRO A 240 4.90 -23.93 -4.40
CA PRO A 240 6.13 -23.47 -5.08
C PRO A 240 5.91 -22.47 -6.23
N ASP A 241 4.80 -22.62 -6.97
CA ASP A 241 4.44 -21.71 -8.06
C ASP A 241 3.66 -20.46 -7.61
N TYR A 242 3.25 -20.39 -6.33
CA TYR A 242 2.43 -19.30 -5.81
C TYR A 242 3.08 -17.92 -5.94
N PRO A 243 4.36 -17.70 -5.53
CA PRO A 243 4.97 -16.36 -5.58
C PRO A 243 4.95 -15.78 -6.99
N LYS A 244 5.32 -16.58 -7.99
CA LYS A 244 5.31 -16.17 -9.39
C LYS A 244 3.91 -15.76 -9.86
N LEU A 245 2.90 -16.60 -9.61
CA LEU A 245 1.53 -16.32 -10.03
C LEU A 245 0.93 -15.11 -9.31
N ALA A 246 1.22 -14.93 -8.03
CA ALA A 246 0.74 -13.81 -7.24
C ALA A 246 1.37 -12.49 -7.72
N VAL A 247 2.68 -12.46 -7.97
CA VAL A 247 3.36 -11.27 -8.49
C VAL A 247 2.92 -10.94 -9.92
N GLU A 248 2.77 -11.93 -10.80
CA GLU A 248 2.25 -11.72 -12.16
C GLU A 248 0.83 -11.11 -12.14
N ALA A 249 -0.05 -11.63 -11.29
CA ALA A 249 -1.39 -11.09 -11.12
C ALA A 249 -1.38 -9.67 -10.52
N LEU A 250 -0.47 -9.38 -9.59
CA LEU A 250 -0.35 -8.06 -8.98
C LEU A 250 0.22 -7.03 -9.99
N ALA A 251 1.18 -7.43 -10.81
CA ALA A 251 1.73 -6.60 -11.88
C ALA A 251 0.63 -6.21 -12.89
N GLU A 252 -0.23 -7.17 -13.28
CA GLU A 252 -1.39 -6.90 -14.15
C GLU A 252 -2.37 -5.91 -13.50
N LEU A 253 -2.72 -6.11 -12.23
CA LEU A 253 -3.70 -5.28 -11.51
C LEU A 253 -3.20 -3.86 -11.24
N SER A 254 -1.92 -3.71 -10.93
CA SER A 254 -1.31 -2.43 -10.58
C SER A 254 -0.81 -1.64 -11.79
N GLY A 255 -0.52 -2.31 -12.91
CA GLY A 255 0.16 -1.73 -14.06
C GLY A 255 1.65 -1.50 -13.84
N LEU A 256 2.22 -2.01 -12.74
CA LEU A 256 3.63 -1.86 -12.38
C LEU A 256 4.43 -3.10 -12.81
N PRO A 257 5.69 -2.94 -13.27
CA PRO A 257 6.55 -4.05 -13.70
C PRO A 257 7.17 -4.78 -12.49
N LEU A 258 6.33 -5.27 -11.59
CA LEU A 258 6.75 -5.93 -10.35
C LEU A 258 7.40 -7.30 -10.63
N VAL A 259 8.43 -7.62 -9.87
CA VAL A 259 9.13 -8.90 -9.94
C VAL A 259 9.31 -9.51 -8.55
N VAL A 260 9.40 -10.84 -8.50
CA VAL A 260 9.70 -11.56 -7.24
C VAL A 260 11.16 -11.34 -6.89
N ASP A 261 11.41 -10.91 -5.65
CA ASP A 261 12.77 -10.81 -5.12
C ASP A 261 13.43 -12.21 -5.07
N PRO A 262 14.64 -12.40 -5.67
CA PRO A 262 15.31 -13.70 -5.71
C PRO A 262 15.86 -14.15 -4.34
N HIS A 263 15.85 -13.29 -3.35
CA HIS A 263 16.43 -13.42 -2.01
C HIS A 263 15.39 -13.13 -0.91
N THR A 264 14.19 -13.70 -1.02
CA THR A 264 13.04 -13.50 -0.11
C THR A 264 13.32 -13.53 1.40
N ILE A 265 14.32 -14.28 1.88
CA ILE A 265 14.74 -14.27 3.30
C ILE A 265 15.33 -12.92 3.70
N GLU A 266 16.19 -12.36 2.86
CA GLU A 266 16.78 -11.05 3.06
C GLU A 266 15.71 -9.96 2.94
N ALA A 267 14.93 -10.00 1.85
CA ALA A 267 13.89 -9.03 1.54
C ALA A 267 12.80 -8.90 2.63
N THR A 268 12.52 -9.98 3.37
CA THR A 268 11.55 -9.95 4.49
C THR A 268 12.03 -9.11 5.68
N SER A 269 13.33 -8.88 5.80
CA SER A 269 13.93 -8.03 6.82
C SER A 269 14.48 -6.72 6.28
N ASP A 270 14.54 -6.58 4.95
CA ASP A 270 15.12 -5.40 4.32
C ASP A 270 14.17 -4.21 4.39
N THR A 271 14.76 -3.06 4.74
CA THR A 271 14.08 -1.76 4.74
C THR A 271 14.91 -0.71 3.97
N SER A 272 15.97 -1.13 3.29
CA SER A 272 16.94 -0.26 2.64
C SER A 272 16.37 0.54 1.47
N ALA A 273 15.30 0.04 0.86
CA ALA A 273 14.62 0.74 -0.22
C ALA A 273 13.81 1.95 0.27
N PHE A 274 13.26 1.91 1.50
CA PHE A 274 12.40 2.97 2.07
C PHE A 274 13.20 4.20 2.53
#